data_AF-A0A957P9G7-F1
#
_entry.id   AF-A0A957P9G7-F1
#
_cell.length_a   1.000
_cell.length_b   1.000
_cell.length_c   1.000
_cell.angle_alpha   90.00
_cell.angle_beta   90.00
_cell.angle_gamma   90.00
#
_symmetry.space_group_name_H-M   'P 1'
#
loop_
_entity.id
_entity.type
_entity.pdbx_description
1 polymer ?
#
loop_
_entity_poly.entity_id
_entity_poly.type
_entity_poly.pdbx_seq_one_letter_code
_entity_poly.pdbx_strand_id
1 'polypeptide(L)'
;MSLFEEKFFVDRERKLRGFEKLLQPATRQSVMLIEAAEKMGKTWLIIKMQRICQTIAAGAPAARIDFRNPLDMLKLTDHLGLIRLLRDRLEQPEYFAQLNMVINRVTANQSAASPGSRHLAALAEQIQKVFTLAELERFARFSDVEFENLEGTTLFSKCFSLVGYYFRRQTLPDLILRLSQERSAVNWQPFADRILTTPVMTEAESITAVTDQNLRLVGVSEAEQQHAERQINEAFFQCLAALLADKRQVVLLFDAYEAAPEEDQGFITGHWLPYLLDESLRELV
;
A
#
# COMPACT_ATOMS: atom_id res chain seq x y z
N MET A 1 -2.62 9.72 -17.86
CA MET A 1 -3.22 11.01 -17.49
C MET A 1 -4.45 11.23 -18.35
N SER A 2 -5.64 11.26 -17.75
CA SER A 2 -6.89 11.59 -18.44
C SER A 2 -6.95 13.11 -18.62
N LEU A 3 -7.00 13.58 -19.87
CA LEU A 3 -7.26 14.98 -20.23
C LEU A 3 -8.74 15.29 -19.99
N PHE A 4 -9.16 15.32 -18.73
CA PHE A 4 -10.50 15.79 -18.38
C PHE A 4 -10.53 17.32 -18.56
N GLU A 5 -11.29 17.77 -19.54
CA GLU A 5 -11.55 19.19 -19.79
C GLU A 5 -13.04 19.45 -19.59
N GLU A 6 -13.38 20.26 -18.58
CA GLU A 6 -14.76 20.45 -18.14
C GLU A 6 -15.71 20.91 -19.25
N LYS A 7 -15.21 21.67 -20.22
CA LYS A 7 -15.96 22.14 -21.39
C LYS A 7 -16.52 21.03 -22.30
N PHE A 8 -15.96 19.82 -22.25
CA PHE A 8 -16.43 18.68 -23.05
C PHE A 8 -17.36 17.74 -22.27
N PHE A 9 -17.64 18.04 -20.99
CA PHE A 9 -18.56 17.24 -20.19
C PHE A 9 -20.01 17.54 -20.59
N VAL A 10 -20.61 16.63 -21.36
CA VAL A 10 -22.03 16.72 -21.74
C VAL A 10 -22.91 16.45 -20.52
N ASP A 11 -23.87 17.34 -20.31
CA ASP A 11 -24.77 17.43 -19.16
C ASP A 11 -25.27 16.06 -18.63
N ARG A 12 -24.93 15.79 -17.36
CA ARG A 12 -25.39 14.64 -16.58
C ARG A 12 -25.94 15.05 -15.22
N GLU A 13 -26.52 16.25 -15.13
CA GLU A 13 -27.01 16.85 -13.90
C GLU A 13 -27.84 15.90 -13.03
N ARG A 14 -28.73 15.08 -13.62
CA ARG A 14 -29.56 14.16 -12.83
C ARG A 14 -28.71 13.14 -12.04
N LYS A 15 -27.60 12.68 -12.60
CA LYS A 15 -26.71 11.68 -11.95
C LYS A 15 -25.83 12.37 -10.91
N LEU A 16 -25.36 13.57 -11.22
CA LEU A 16 -24.60 14.41 -10.28
C LEU A 16 -25.46 14.81 -9.07
N ARG A 17 -26.71 15.25 -9.29
CA ARG A 17 -27.68 15.52 -8.22
C ARG A 17 -27.98 14.28 -7.37
N GLY A 18 -28.03 13.10 -8.00
CA GLY A 18 -28.13 11.83 -7.29
C GLY A 18 -26.96 11.62 -6.35
N PHE A 19 -25.74 11.76 -6.87
CA PHE A 19 -24.50 11.65 -6.09
C PHE A 19 -24.40 12.70 -4.97
N GLU A 20 -24.73 13.96 -5.23
CA GLU A 20 -24.73 15.02 -4.22
C GLU A 20 -25.69 14.72 -3.07
N LYS A 21 -26.85 14.09 -3.35
CA LYS A 21 -27.77 13.62 -2.30
C LYS A 21 -27.13 12.51 -1.45
N LEU A 22 -26.33 11.64 -2.06
CA LEU A 22 -25.60 10.61 -1.32
C LEU A 22 -24.50 11.20 -0.43
N LEU A 23 -23.96 12.35 -0.80
CA LEU A 23 -23.04 13.13 0.01
C LEU A 23 -23.74 14.03 1.05
N GLN A 24 -25.04 13.88 1.29
CA GLN A 24 -25.69 14.60 2.39
C GLN A 24 -25.53 13.81 3.70
N PRO A 25 -25.35 14.46 4.86
CA PRO A 25 -25.24 13.78 6.15
C PRO A 25 -26.44 12.89 6.53
N ALA A 26 -27.60 13.14 5.93
CA ALA A 26 -28.78 12.31 6.09
C ALA A 26 -28.59 10.89 5.50
N THR A 27 -27.69 10.77 4.51
CA THR A 27 -27.29 9.51 3.90
C THR A 27 -26.06 9.00 4.63
N ARG A 28 -26.24 8.00 5.50
CA ARG A 28 -25.15 7.47 6.34
C ARG A 28 -24.20 6.55 5.57
N GLN A 29 -24.75 5.67 4.74
CA GLN A 29 -24.02 4.72 3.91
C GLN A 29 -24.78 4.53 2.60
N SER A 30 -24.08 4.50 1.47
CA SER A 30 -24.72 4.34 0.17
C SER A 30 -23.76 3.79 -0.87
N VAL A 31 -24.28 2.97 -1.78
CA VAL A 31 -23.58 2.50 -2.97
C VAL A 31 -24.31 3.02 -4.19
N MET A 32 -23.57 3.57 -5.15
CA MET A 32 -24.10 4.00 -6.45
C MET A 32 -23.45 3.17 -7.54
N LEU A 33 -24.24 2.33 -8.21
CA LEU A 33 -23.82 1.61 -9.41
C LEU A 33 -24.09 2.48 -10.65
N ILE A 34 -23.09 2.63 -11.52
CA ILE A 34 -23.19 3.40 -12.77
C ILE A 34 -22.97 2.47 -13.95
N GLU A 35 -24.07 2.03 -14.57
CA GLU A 35 -24.03 1.19 -15.76
C GLU A 35 -24.22 2.04 -17.02
N ALA A 36 -23.31 1.88 -17.97
CA ALA A 36 -23.44 2.42 -19.32
C ALA A 36 -22.55 1.64 -20.29
N ALA A 37 -22.94 1.63 -21.56
CA ALA A 37 -22.14 1.09 -22.65
C ALA A 37 -20.76 1.80 -22.74
N GLU A 38 -19.82 1.18 -23.47
CA GLU A 38 -18.50 1.75 -23.67
C GLU A 38 -18.55 3.15 -24.29
N LYS A 39 -17.56 3.99 -23.93
CA LYS A 39 -17.40 5.37 -24.43
C LYS A 39 -18.54 6.33 -24.08
N MET A 40 -19.48 5.94 -23.23
CA MET A 40 -20.55 6.81 -22.72
C MET A 40 -20.11 7.72 -21.58
N GLY A 41 -18.83 8.13 -21.50
CA GLY A 41 -18.36 9.13 -20.53
C GLY A 41 -18.44 8.75 -19.04
N LYS A 42 -18.46 7.45 -18.68
CA LYS A 42 -18.46 6.98 -17.27
C LYS A 42 -17.27 7.53 -16.48
N THR A 43 -16.07 7.38 -17.04
CA THR A 43 -14.83 7.89 -16.45
C THR A 43 -14.89 9.40 -16.19
N TRP A 44 -15.41 10.17 -17.15
CA TRP A 44 -15.57 11.61 -17.00
C TRP A 44 -16.55 11.97 -15.89
N LEU A 45 -17.65 11.22 -15.76
CA LEU A 45 -18.60 11.39 -14.67
C LEU A 45 -17.95 11.10 -13.31
N ILE A 46 -17.19 10.02 -13.18
CA ILE A 46 -16.48 9.66 -11.94
C ILE A 46 -15.41 10.71 -11.58
N ILE A 47 -14.64 11.20 -12.55
CA ILE A 47 -13.68 12.29 -12.33
C ILE A 47 -14.40 13.54 -11.81
N LYS A 48 -15.56 13.87 -12.39
CA LYS A 48 -16.36 15.03 -11.92
C LYS A 48 -16.90 14.81 -10.51
N MET A 49 -17.37 13.60 -10.18
CA MET A 49 -17.78 13.23 -8.82
C MET A 49 -16.64 13.37 -7.81
N GLN A 50 -15.43 12.93 -8.16
CA GLN A 50 -14.25 13.10 -7.31
C GLN A 50 -13.95 14.59 -7.04
N ARG A 51 -14.01 15.43 -8.08
CA ARG A 51 -13.85 16.89 -7.92
C ARG A 51 -14.92 17.50 -7.02
N ILE A 52 -16.17 17.05 -7.13
CA ILE A 52 -17.26 17.52 -6.25
C ILE A 52 -16.91 17.26 -4.78
N CYS A 53 -16.36 16.09 -4.44
CA CYS A 53 -15.95 15.75 -3.08
C CYS A 53 -14.94 16.76 -2.49
N GLN A 54 -14.02 17.25 -3.34
CA GLN A 54 -13.02 18.26 -2.97
C GLN A 54 -13.62 19.66 -2.79
N THR A 55 -14.73 19.98 -3.48
CA THR A 55 -15.38 21.30 -3.42
C THR A 55 -16.36 21.47 -2.27
N ILE A 56 -16.77 20.38 -1.61
CA ILE A 56 -17.68 20.46 -0.46
C ILE A 56 -16.94 21.12 0.70
N ALA A 57 -17.63 21.97 1.48
CA ALA A 57 -17.04 22.78 2.54
C ALA A 57 -16.24 22.00 3.61
N ALA A 58 -16.51 20.71 3.77
CA ALA A 58 -15.78 19.80 4.67
C ALA A 58 -14.65 19.00 4.00
N GLY A 59 -14.53 19.05 2.66
CA GLY A 59 -13.57 18.28 1.87
C GLY A 59 -13.66 16.78 2.15
N ALA A 60 -14.58 16.08 1.50
CA ALA A 60 -14.72 14.64 1.70
C ALA A 60 -13.53 13.91 1.06
N PRO A 61 -12.71 13.15 1.82
CA PRO A 61 -11.64 12.33 1.26
C PRO A 61 -12.22 11.38 0.22
N ALA A 62 -11.63 11.38 -0.98
CA ALA A 62 -12.14 10.64 -2.12
C ALA A 62 -11.02 9.86 -2.82
N ALA A 63 -11.04 8.54 -2.68
CA ALA A 63 -10.12 7.66 -3.37
C ALA A 63 -10.74 7.15 -4.67
N ARG A 64 -10.04 7.37 -5.79
CA ARG A 64 -10.40 6.83 -7.10
C ARG A 64 -9.41 5.75 -7.52
N ILE A 65 -9.93 4.61 -7.94
CA ILE A 65 -9.18 3.52 -8.57
C ILE A 65 -9.70 3.35 -10.00
N ASP A 66 -8.78 3.27 -10.96
CA ASP A 66 -9.10 3.05 -12.37
C ASP A 66 -8.49 1.72 -12.81
N PHE A 67 -9.33 0.69 -12.96
CA PHE A 67 -8.87 -0.64 -13.35
C PHE A 67 -8.42 -0.75 -14.81
N ARG A 68 -8.52 0.32 -15.60
CA ARG A 68 -7.91 0.41 -16.94
C ARG A 68 -6.55 1.11 -16.90
N ASN A 69 -6.19 1.77 -15.80
CA ASN A 69 -4.92 2.44 -15.66
C ASN A 69 -3.79 1.42 -15.39
N PRO A 70 -2.81 1.27 -16.29
CA PRO A 70 -1.73 0.30 -16.10
C PRO A 70 -0.95 0.51 -14.80
N LEU A 71 -0.82 1.76 -14.34
CA LEU A 71 -0.10 2.07 -13.10
C LEU A 71 -0.86 1.62 -11.85
N ASP A 72 -2.20 1.66 -11.88
CA ASP A 72 -3.02 1.16 -10.78
C ASP A 72 -3.04 -0.37 -10.83
N MET A 73 -3.18 -0.96 -12.02
CA MET A 73 -3.13 -2.41 -12.23
C MET A 73 -1.80 -3.04 -11.80
N LEU A 74 -0.66 -2.37 -12.00
CA LEU A 74 0.64 -2.83 -11.51
C LEU A 74 0.71 -2.90 -9.97
N LYS A 75 -0.11 -2.11 -9.27
CA LYS A 75 -0.20 -2.10 -7.81
C LYS A 75 -1.27 -3.06 -7.26
N LEU A 76 -2.20 -3.50 -8.12
CA LEU A 76 -3.28 -4.42 -7.79
C LEU A 76 -2.85 -5.86 -8.10
N THR A 77 -1.81 -6.32 -7.39
CA THR A 77 -1.33 -7.70 -7.50
C THR A 77 -2.10 -8.68 -6.63
N ASP A 78 -2.74 -8.16 -5.59
CA ASP A 78 -3.50 -8.86 -4.57
C ASP A 78 -4.45 -7.89 -3.84
N HIS A 79 -5.32 -8.42 -3.00
CA HIS A 79 -6.24 -7.63 -2.17
C HIS A 79 -5.51 -6.61 -1.27
N LEU A 80 -4.28 -6.90 -0.81
CA LEU A 80 -3.47 -5.94 -0.06
C LEU A 80 -3.03 -4.77 -0.95
N GLY A 81 -2.72 -5.04 -2.21
CA GLY A 81 -2.51 -4.03 -3.25
C GLY A 81 -3.67 -3.05 -3.33
N LEU A 82 -4.91 -3.55 -3.30
CA LEU A 82 -6.12 -2.70 -3.28
C LEU A 82 -6.19 -1.80 -2.04
N ILE A 83 -5.95 -2.36 -0.84
CA ILE A 83 -5.93 -1.62 0.42
C ILE A 83 -4.85 -0.53 0.41
N ARG A 84 -3.64 -0.88 -0.03
CA ARG A 84 -2.50 0.05 -0.13
C ARG A 84 -2.82 1.16 -1.13
N LEU A 85 -3.41 0.83 -2.27
CA LEU A 85 -3.80 1.80 -3.28
C LEU A 85 -4.86 2.76 -2.74
N LEU A 86 -5.90 2.27 -2.05
CA LEU A 86 -6.89 3.15 -1.43
C LEU A 86 -6.29 4.06 -0.38
N ARG A 87 -5.46 3.53 0.52
CA ARG A 87 -4.74 4.32 1.53
C ARG A 87 -3.99 5.49 0.88
N ASP A 88 -3.22 5.20 -0.17
CA ASP A 88 -2.43 6.22 -0.87
C ASP A 88 -3.32 7.27 -1.55
N ARG A 89 -4.48 6.85 -2.09
CA ARG A 89 -5.43 7.72 -2.80
C ARG A 89 -6.34 8.54 -1.89
N LEU A 90 -6.49 8.15 -0.62
CA LEU A 90 -7.24 8.94 0.36
C LEU A 90 -6.43 10.15 0.82
N GLU A 91 -5.10 10.12 0.72
CA GLU A 91 -4.22 11.26 1.05
C GLU A 91 -4.39 11.76 2.50
N GLN A 92 -4.58 10.84 3.45
CA GLN A 92 -4.80 11.11 4.88
C GLN A 92 -3.81 10.33 5.77
N PRO A 93 -2.48 10.55 5.64
CA PRO A 93 -1.45 9.69 6.23
C PRO A 93 -1.55 9.55 7.75
N GLU A 94 -2.03 10.58 8.45
CA GLU A 94 -2.21 10.60 9.91
C GLU A 94 -3.22 9.54 10.39
N TYR A 95 -4.24 9.24 9.61
CA TYR A 95 -5.25 8.22 9.94
C TYR A 95 -4.77 6.80 9.66
N PHE A 96 -3.81 6.63 8.75
CA PHE A 96 -3.36 5.31 8.29
C PHE A 96 -2.01 4.88 8.88
N ALA A 97 -1.46 5.61 9.85
CA ALA A 97 -0.23 5.22 10.52
C ALA A 97 -0.35 3.84 11.21
N GLN A 98 -1.50 3.54 11.82
CA GLN A 98 -1.77 2.24 12.45
C GLN A 98 -1.78 1.11 11.43
N LEU A 99 -2.46 1.30 10.30
CA LEU A 99 -2.47 0.33 9.21
C LEU A 99 -1.04 0.04 8.71
N ASN A 100 -0.21 1.07 8.56
CA ASN A 100 1.19 0.89 8.17
C ASN A 100 1.96 0.05 9.18
N MET A 101 1.75 0.26 10.49
CA MET A 101 2.38 -0.57 11.52
C MET A 101 1.92 -2.03 11.45
N VAL A 102 0.63 -2.29 11.20
CA VAL A 102 0.09 -3.64 11.09
C VAL A 102 0.63 -4.33 9.84
N ILE A 103 0.59 -3.68 8.68
CA ILE A 103 1.18 -4.19 7.44
C ILE A 103 2.65 -4.51 7.67
N ASN A 104 3.42 -3.58 8.24
CA ASN A 104 4.85 -3.79 8.50
C ASN A 104 5.09 -4.97 9.46
N ARG A 105 4.28 -5.13 10.50
CA ARG A 105 4.41 -6.24 11.46
C ARG A 105 4.12 -7.59 10.80
N VAL A 106 3.03 -7.66 10.04
CA VAL A 106 2.62 -8.88 9.32
C VAL A 106 3.67 -9.23 8.27
N THR A 107 4.14 -8.26 7.50
CA THR A 107 5.19 -8.46 6.51
C THR A 107 6.52 -8.85 7.15
N ALA A 108 6.94 -8.22 8.26
CA ALA A 108 8.17 -8.59 8.98
C ALA A 108 8.12 -10.04 9.51
N ASN A 109 6.97 -10.45 10.05
CA ASN A 109 6.75 -11.82 10.54
C ASN A 109 6.77 -12.85 9.40
N GLN A 110 6.42 -12.46 8.17
CA GLN A 110 6.36 -13.35 6.99
C GLN A 110 7.64 -13.35 6.15
N SER A 111 8.34 -12.22 6.01
CA SER A 111 9.72 -12.18 5.51
C SER A 111 10.63 -13.01 6.42
N ALA A 112 10.25 -13.16 7.68
CA ALA A 112 10.80 -14.14 8.56
C ALA A 112 10.36 -15.60 8.29
N ALA A 113 9.90 -16.00 7.09
CA ALA A 113 9.59 -17.42 6.79
C ALA A 113 10.72 -18.15 6.05
N SER A 114 11.58 -17.42 5.29
CA SER A 114 12.79 -17.99 4.69
C SER A 114 14.02 -17.71 5.57
N PRO A 115 14.89 -18.70 5.87
CA PRO A 115 16.07 -18.51 6.71
C PRO A 115 16.97 -17.36 6.25
N GLY A 116 17.16 -17.20 4.94
CA GLY A 116 17.95 -16.09 4.37
C GLY A 116 17.30 -14.72 4.52
N SER A 117 15.97 -14.64 4.33
CA SER A 117 15.22 -13.37 4.42
C SER A 117 15.06 -12.86 5.85
N ARG A 118 15.00 -13.75 6.86
CA ARG A 118 15.07 -13.41 8.29
C ARG A 118 16.31 -12.58 8.62
N HIS A 119 17.46 -12.94 8.05
CA HIS A 119 18.74 -12.29 8.35
C HIS A 119 18.81 -10.89 7.73
N LEU A 120 18.30 -10.74 6.50
CA LEU A 120 18.23 -9.44 5.82
C LEU A 120 17.24 -8.50 6.52
N ALA A 121 16.08 -9.00 6.93
CA ALA A 121 15.09 -8.24 7.69
C ALA A 121 15.66 -7.78 9.04
N ALA A 122 16.30 -8.67 9.80
CA ALA A 122 16.91 -8.32 11.08
C ALA A 122 18.02 -7.26 10.93
N LEU A 123 18.82 -7.32 9.86
CA LEU A 123 19.81 -6.29 9.56
C LEU A 123 19.14 -4.96 9.20
N ALA A 124 18.10 -4.98 8.37
CA ALA A 124 17.34 -3.78 8.01
C ALA A 124 16.66 -3.11 9.22
N GLU A 125 16.09 -3.90 10.13
CA GLU A 125 15.54 -3.41 11.41
C GLU A 125 16.63 -2.76 12.27
N GLN A 126 17.81 -3.36 12.33
CA GLN A 126 18.92 -2.81 13.10
C GLN A 126 19.40 -1.48 12.50
N ILE A 127 19.49 -1.37 11.17
CA ILE A 127 19.80 -0.11 10.49
C ILE A 127 18.72 0.93 10.78
N GLN A 128 17.43 0.56 10.68
CA GLN A 128 16.32 1.46 10.99
C GLN A 128 16.39 2.03 12.41
N LYS A 129 16.82 1.24 13.40
CA LYS A 129 16.92 1.69 14.80
C LYS A 129 17.99 2.76 15.01
N VAL A 130 19.02 2.80 14.16
CA VAL A 130 20.21 3.63 14.36
C VAL A 130 20.41 4.70 13.31
N PHE A 131 19.59 4.70 12.25
CA PHE A 131 19.59 5.71 11.18
C PHE A 131 18.22 6.37 11.04
N THR A 132 18.21 7.68 10.82
CA THR A 132 17.06 8.40 10.28
C THR A 132 17.05 8.34 8.75
N LEU A 133 15.95 8.77 8.12
CA LEU A 133 15.81 8.72 6.65
C LEU A 133 16.84 9.60 5.94
N ALA A 134 17.11 10.80 6.47
CA ALA A 134 18.13 11.70 5.93
C ALA A 134 19.56 11.15 6.10
N GLU A 135 19.84 10.48 7.22
CA GLU A 135 21.15 9.83 7.43
C GLU A 135 21.32 8.62 6.51
N LEU A 136 20.27 7.84 6.30
CA LEU A 136 20.29 6.70 5.38
C LEU A 136 20.48 7.15 3.93
N GLU A 137 19.86 8.26 3.52
CA GLU A 137 20.08 8.86 2.20
C GLU A 137 21.53 9.30 2.01
N ARG A 138 22.12 9.96 3.01
CA ARG A 138 23.52 10.35 3.00
C ARG A 138 24.44 9.13 2.93
N PHE A 139 24.13 8.08 3.71
CA PHE A 139 24.87 6.83 3.72
C PHE A 139 24.81 6.13 2.35
N ALA A 140 23.62 6.07 1.73
CA ALA A 140 23.43 5.47 0.41
C ALA A 140 24.25 6.20 -0.66
N ARG A 141 24.24 7.53 -0.67
CA ARG A 141 25.07 8.34 -1.58
C ARG A 141 26.56 8.10 -1.38
N PHE A 142 27.04 8.07 -0.14
CA PHE A 142 28.44 7.76 0.17
C PHE A 142 28.82 6.34 -0.30
N SER A 143 27.83 5.47 -0.33
CA SER A 143 27.98 4.07 -0.71
C SER A 143 27.89 3.80 -2.21
N ASP A 144 27.77 4.85 -3.03
CA ASP A 144 27.53 4.78 -4.49
C ASP A 144 26.21 4.07 -4.86
N VAL A 145 25.22 4.22 -3.97
CA VAL A 145 23.84 3.72 -4.16
C VAL A 145 22.91 4.90 -4.30
N GLU A 146 22.28 5.04 -5.47
CA GLU A 146 21.26 6.05 -5.69
C GLU A 146 20.05 5.77 -4.78
N PHE A 147 19.88 6.60 -3.75
CA PHE A 147 18.81 6.44 -2.76
C PHE A 147 17.42 6.47 -3.40
N GLU A 148 17.26 7.19 -4.50
CA GLU A 148 16.01 7.26 -5.28
C GLU A 148 15.67 5.91 -5.94
N ASN A 149 16.69 5.12 -6.30
CA ASN A 149 16.52 3.78 -6.89
C ASN A 149 16.24 2.70 -5.84
N LEU A 150 16.40 3.00 -4.55
CA LEU A 150 15.96 2.10 -3.49
C LEU A 150 14.44 2.14 -3.42
N GLU A 151 13.83 0.97 -3.35
CA GLU A 151 12.37 0.87 -3.42
C GLU A 151 11.72 1.20 -2.06
N GLY A 152 10.46 1.66 -2.13
CA GLY A 152 9.64 2.01 -0.97
C GLY A 152 9.83 3.44 -0.46
N THR A 153 8.84 3.92 0.31
CA THR A 153 8.77 5.30 0.83
C THR A 153 9.04 5.41 2.32
N THR A 154 9.11 4.27 3.02
CA THR A 154 9.34 4.22 4.47
C THR A 154 10.82 3.98 4.77
N LEU A 155 11.26 4.39 5.97
CA LEU A 155 12.62 4.14 6.43
C LEU A 155 12.98 2.65 6.38
N PHE A 156 12.09 1.79 6.88
CA PHE A 156 12.30 0.35 6.85
C PHE A 156 12.41 -0.19 5.41
N SER A 157 11.49 0.19 4.51
CA SER A 157 11.55 -0.27 3.12
C SER A 157 12.83 0.18 2.42
N LYS A 158 13.31 1.40 2.70
CA LYS A 158 14.60 1.89 2.19
C LYS A 158 15.78 1.12 2.80
N CYS A 159 15.79 0.86 4.11
CA CYS A 159 16.81 0.03 4.77
C CYS A 159 16.83 -1.39 4.19
N PHE A 160 15.66 -1.99 4.00
CA PHE A 160 15.50 -3.34 3.47
C PHE A 160 15.93 -3.42 2.01
N SER A 161 15.53 -2.44 1.19
CA SER A 161 15.96 -2.34 -0.21
C SER A 161 17.47 -2.14 -0.33
N LEU A 162 18.08 -1.35 0.57
CA LEU A 162 19.54 -1.19 0.64
C LEU A 162 20.24 -2.50 0.98
N VAL A 163 19.79 -3.22 2.01
CA VAL A 163 20.33 -4.54 2.37
C VAL A 163 20.16 -5.53 1.21
N GLY A 164 18.99 -5.55 0.57
CA GLY A 164 18.72 -6.38 -0.61
C GLY A 164 19.60 -6.03 -1.81
N TYR A 165 19.90 -4.75 -2.04
CA TYR A 165 20.82 -4.29 -3.08
C TYR A 165 22.22 -4.89 -2.88
N TYR A 166 22.77 -4.81 -1.67
CA TYR A 166 24.08 -5.35 -1.33
C TYR A 166 24.10 -6.89 -1.33
N PHE A 167 23.02 -7.51 -0.89
CA PHE A 167 22.87 -8.97 -0.94
C PHE A 167 22.91 -9.50 -2.38
N ARG A 168 22.16 -8.89 -3.32
CA ARG A 168 22.14 -9.29 -4.74
C ARG A 168 23.51 -9.17 -5.42
N ARG A 169 24.33 -8.20 -4.99
CA ARG A 169 25.69 -8.00 -5.51
C ARG A 169 26.73 -8.85 -4.79
N GLN A 170 26.33 -9.68 -3.82
CA GLN A 170 27.23 -10.45 -2.96
C GLN A 170 28.25 -9.58 -2.21
N THR A 171 27.95 -8.29 -2.00
CA THR A 171 28.80 -7.31 -1.31
C THR A 171 28.26 -6.95 0.08
N LEU A 172 27.40 -7.80 0.65
CA LEU A 172 26.85 -7.59 1.99
C LEU A 172 27.90 -7.44 3.12
N PRO A 173 29.05 -8.14 3.08
CA PRO A 173 30.15 -7.87 4.01
C PRO A 173 30.67 -6.42 3.92
N ASP A 174 30.72 -5.82 2.72
CA ASP A 174 31.15 -4.43 2.53
C ASP A 174 30.14 -3.45 3.16
N LEU A 175 28.84 -3.74 3.06
CA LEU A 175 27.81 -2.96 3.74
C LEU A 175 28.03 -2.96 5.26
N ILE A 176 28.25 -4.14 5.84
CA ILE A 176 28.46 -4.26 7.29
C ILE A 176 29.75 -3.56 7.72
N LEU A 177 30.83 -3.70 6.94
CA LEU A 177 32.07 -2.99 7.21
C LEU A 177 31.85 -1.47 7.23
N ARG A 178 31.12 -0.93 6.25
CA ARG A 178 30.80 0.51 6.19
C ARG A 178 29.89 0.96 7.33
N LEU A 179 28.87 0.17 7.69
CA LEU A 179 28.00 0.44 8.84
C LEU A 179 28.80 0.46 10.16
N SER A 180 29.77 -0.45 10.29
CA SER A 180 30.65 -0.52 11.46
C SER A 180 31.60 0.68 11.58
N GLN A 181 32.01 1.27 10.46
CA GLN A 181 32.83 2.47 10.43
C GLN A 181 32.03 3.72 10.81
N GLU A 182 30.82 3.87 10.28
CA GLU A 182 29.96 5.05 10.53
C GLU A 182 29.33 5.06 11.94
N ARG A 183 29.06 3.87 12.48
CA ARG A 183 28.42 3.66 13.78
C ARG A 183 29.14 2.54 14.55
N SER A 184 30.36 2.84 14.97
CA SER A 184 31.23 1.91 15.73
C SER A 184 30.68 1.50 17.10
N ALA A 185 29.78 2.29 17.68
CA ALA A 185 29.14 1.98 18.95
C ALA A 185 28.07 0.87 18.84
N VAL A 186 27.62 0.53 17.64
CA VAL A 186 26.60 -0.49 17.41
C VAL A 186 27.29 -1.83 17.12
N ASN A 187 26.82 -2.89 17.78
CA ASN A 187 27.38 -4.22 17.55
C ASN A 187 26.81 -4.84 16.27
N TRP A 188 27.59 -4.79 15.19
CA TRP A 188 27.21 -5.35 13.88
C TRP A 188 27.65 -6.81 13.68
N GLN A 189 28.54 -7.34 14.54
CA GLN A 189 29.09 -8.70 14.35
C GLN A 189 28.09 -9.85 14.33
N PRO A 190 26.98 -9.81 15.11
CA PRO A 190 25.95 -10.84 15.01
C PRO A 190 25.36 -11.00 13.60
N PHE A 191 25.44 -9.97 12.76
CA PHE A 191 24.97 -9.99 11.37
C PHE A 191 26.08 -10.46 10.41
N ALA A 192 27.34 -10.07 10.64
CA ALA A 192 28.48 -10.50 9.85
C ALA A 192 28.70 -12.03 9.92
N ASP A 193 28.68 -12.58 11.14
CA ASP A 193 28.92 -13.99 11.38
C ASP A 193 27.85 -14.87 10.70
N ARG A 194 26.60 -14.39 10.69
CA ARG A 194 25.47 -15.11 10.09
C ARG A 194 25.54 -15.16 8.56
N ILE A 195 26.03 -14.09 7.92
CA ILE A 195 26.19 -14.03 6.46
C ILE A 195 27.26 -15.03 5.99
N LEU A 196 28.36 -15.17 6.75
CA LEU A 196 29.45 -16.10 6.43
C LEU A 196 29.06 -17.58 6.61
N THR A 197 28.05 -17.87 7.43
CA THR A 197 27.54 -19.23 7.65
C THR A 197 26.38 -19.62 6.72
N THR A 198 25.87 -18.70 5.91
CA THR A 198 24.76 -18.99 4.99
C THR A 198 25.33 -19.60 3.70
N PRO A 199 24.87 -20.79 3.25
CA PRO A 199 25.36 -21.37 2.00
C PRO A 199 25.05 -20.43 0.84
N VAL A 200 26.01 -20.29 -0.08
CA VAL A 200 25.92 -19.44 -1.28
C VAL A 200 24.67 -19.84 -2.07
N MET A 201 23.63 -19.02 -1.99
CA MET A 201 22.42 -19.19 -2.78
C MET A 201 22.78 -18.98 -4.25
N THR A 202 22.34 -19.87 -5.13
CA THR A 202 22.53 -19.73 -6.58
C THR A 202 21.71 -18.54 -7.10
N GLU A 203 22.15 -17.93 -8.21
CA GLU A 203 21.52 -16.74 -8.81
C GLU A 203 20.00 -16.89 -9.01
N ALA A 204 19.51 -18.11 -9.25
CA ALA A 204 18.09 -18.41 -9.44
C ALA A 204 17.21 -18.17 -8.19
N GLU A 205 17.75 -18.39 -6.99
CA GLU A 205 17.02 -18.14 -5.72
C GLU A 205 17.18 -16.69 -5.24
N SER A 206 18.23 -16.00 -5.69
CA SER A 206 18.51 -14.59 -5.38
C SER A 206 17.61 -13.63 -6.18
N ILE A 207 17.22 -14.03 -7.39
CA ILE A 207 16.32 -13.25 -8.26
C ILE A 207 14.87 -13.38 -7.76
N THR A 208 14.42 -14.58 -7.37
CA THR A 208 13.05 -14.80 -6.88
C THR A 208 12.77 -14.19 -5.51
N ALA A 209 13.77 -14.06 -4.63
CA ALA A 209 13.56 -13.56 -3.28
C ALA A 209 13.41 -12.01 -3.15
N VAL A 210 13.73 -11.22 -4.20
CA VAL A 210 13.78 -9.74 -4.07
C VAL A 210 13.06 -9.00 -5.21
N THR A 211 12.66 -9.63 -6.32
CA THR A 211 11.71 -9.00 -7.25
C THR A 211 10.26 -9.03 -6.75
N ASP A 212 9.95 -9.81 -5.70
CA ASP A 212 8.65 -9.83 -5.03
C ASP A 212 8.54 -8.73 -3.95
N GLN A 213 8.73 -7.47 -4.36
CA GLN A 213 8.21 -6.35 -3.56
C GLN A 213 6.68 -6.24 -3.62
N ASN A 214 6.06 -6.99 -4.53
CA ASN A 214 4.70 -7.47 -4.40
C ASN A 214 4.76 -8.85 -3.74
N LEU A 215 4.90 -8.86 -2.40
CA LEU A 215 4.78 -10.09 -1.61
C LEU A 215 3.40 -10.70 -1.86
N ARG A 216 3.28 -11.53 -2.89
CA ARG A 216 2.42 -12.69 -2.77
C ARG A 216 2.86 -13.41 -1.51
N LEU A 217 1.91 -13.91 -0.73
CA LEU A 217 2.13 -14.73 0.46
C LEU A 217 2.70 -16.11 0.08
N VAL A 218 3.80 -16.12 -0.66
CA VAL A 218 4.42 -17.33 -1.20
C VAL A 218 5.19 -18.01 -0.07
N GLY A 219 4.73 -19.18 0.33
CA GLY A 219 5.41 -20.05 1.30
C GLY A 219 4.85 -20.01 2.74
N VAL A 220 3.73 -19.32 2.95
CA VAL A 220 3.03 -19.24 4.25
C VAL A 220 1.87 -20.25 4.25
N SER A 221 1.53 -20.85 5.39
CA SER A 221 0.35 -21.72 5.43
C SER A 221 -0.91 -20.91 5.11
N GLU A 222 -1.89 -21.51 4.43
CA GLU A 222 -3.13 -20.83 4.03
C GLU A 222 -3.84 -20.17 5.24
N ALA A 223 -3.74 -20.79 6.43
CA ALA A 223 -4.29 -20.26 7.67
C ALA A 223 -3.57 -18.99 8.18
N GLU A 224 -2.24 -18.94 8.09
CA GLU A 224 -1.46 -17.77 8.48
C GLU A 224 -1.65 -16.61 7.50
N GLN A 225 -1.81 -16.93 6.22
CA GLN A 225 -2.20 -15.97 5.20
C GLN A 225 -3.58 -15.37 5.55
N GLN A 226 -4.63 -16.19 5.69
CA GLN A 226 -5.96 -15.70 6.05
C GLN A 226 -5.96 -14.88 7.36
N HIS A 227 -5.15 -15.27 8.34
CA HIS A 227 -5.02 -14.53 9.60
C HIS A 227 -4.41 -13.14 9.38
N ALA A 228 -3.34 -13.06 8.59
CA ALA A 228 -2.69 -11.80 8.21
C ALA A 228 -3.63 -10.88 7.43
N GLU A 229 -4.35 -11.41 6.45
CA GLU A 229 -5.33 -10.67 5.64
C GLU A 229 -6.44 -10.09 6.52
N ARG A 230 -6.95 -10.89 7.47
CA ARG A 230 -7.97 -10.44 8.43
C ARG A 230 -7.46 -9.30 9.32
N GLN A 231 -6.23 -9.40 9.85
CA GLN A 231 -5.64 -8.33 10.67
C GLN A 231 -5.47 -7.03 9.89
N ILE A 232 -5.01 -7.10 8.64
CA ILE A 232 -4.81 -5.91 7.81
C ILE A 232 -6.15 -5.28 7.44
N ASN A 233 -7.15 -6.09 7.06
CA ASN A 233 -8.50 -5.61 6.77
C ASN A 233 -9.12 -4.91 7.98
N GLU A 234 -9.05 -5.52 9.16
CA GLU A 234 -9.58 -4.94 10.39
C GLU A 234 -8.90 -3.61 10.72
N ALA A 235 -7.56 -3.55 10.62
CA ALA A 235 -6.82 -2.31 10.82
C ALA A 235 -7.20 -1.22 9.80
N PHE A 236 -7.42 -1.60 8.54
CA PHE A 236 -7.85 -0.66 7.49
C PHE A 236 -9.24 -0.08 7.80
N PHE A 237 -10.20 -0.92 8.19
CA PHE A 237 -11.54 -0.45 8.54
C PHE A 237 -11.57 0.39 9.82
N GLN A 238 -10.74 0.08 10.82
CA GLN A 238 -10.57 0.95 11.98
C GLN A 238 -10.03 2.34 11.59
N CYS A 239 -9.06 2.39 10.66
CA CYS A 239 -8.55 3.66 10.14
C CYS A 239 -9.63 4.44 9.36
N LEU A 240 -10.44 3.74 8.55
CA LEU A 240 -11.57 4.35 7.84
C LEU A 240 -12.64 4.89 8.79
N ALA A 241 -12.96 4.16 9.87
CA ALA A 241 -13.93 4.60 10.87
C ALA A 241 -13.43 5.87 11.59
N ALA A 242 -12.16 5.91 11.99
CA ALA A 242 -11.54 7.09 12.59
C ALA A 242 -11.57 8.30 11.62
N LEU A 243 -11.26 8.07 10.34
CA LEU A 243 -11.36 9.10 9.31
C LEU A 243 -12.80 9.59 9.13
N LEU A 244 -13.77 8.67 9.13
CA LEU A 244 -15.19 8.98 8.99
C LEU A 244 -15.72 9.77 10.20
N ALA A 245 -15.25 9.48 11.42
CA ALA A 245 -15.63 10.21 12.62
C ALA A 245 -15.21 11.70 12.57
N ASP A 246 -14.03 12.01 12.02
CA ASP A 246 -13.56 13.39 11.84
C ASP A 246 -14.16 14.06 10.61
N LYS A 247 -14.03 13.45 9.43
CA LYS A 247 -14.40 14.04 8.14
C LYS A 247 -15.88 13.90 7.79
N ARG A 248 -16.64 13.13 8.58
CA ARG A 248 -18.07 12.78 8.42
C ARG A 248 -18.41 11.97 7.17
N GLN A 249 -17.58 12.03 6.13
CA GLN A 249 -17.81 11.37 4.85
C GLN A 249 -16.50 10.92 4.24
N VAL A 250 -16.49 9.73 3.66
CA VAL A 250 -15.38 9.16 2.88
C VAL A 250 -15.98 8.55 1.62
N VAL A 251 -15.35 8.79 0.46
CA VAL A 251 -15.86 8.36 -0.84
C VAL A 251 -14.86 7.43 -1.52
N LEU A 252 -15.31 6.25 -1.92
CA LEU A 252 -14.53 5.30 -2.71
C LEU A 252 -15.14 5.20 -4.10
N LEU A 253 -14.34 5.46 -5.13
CA LEU A 253 -14.76 5.49 -6.53
C LEU A 253 -13.99 4.44 -7.33
N PHE A 254 -14.71 3.44 -7.83
CA PHE A 254 -14.17 2.39 -8.68
C PHE A 254 -14.56 2.67 -10.14
N ASP A 255 -13.60 3.05 -10.98
CA ASP A 255 -13.80 3.27 -12.40
C ASP A 255 -13.38 2.04 -13.20
N ALA A 256 -14.12 1.77 -14.27
CA ALA A 256 -13.96 0.59 -15.11
C ALA A 256 -13.92 -0.73 -14.31
N TYR A 257 -14.80 -0.86 -13.32
CA TYR A 257 -14.90 -2.03 -12.44
C TYR A 257 -14.96 -3.37 -13.21
N GLU A 258 -15.56 -3.37 -14.40
CA GLU A 258 -15.61 -4.54 -15.28
C GLU A 258 -14.24 -5.05 -15.74
N ALA A 259 -13.19 -4.22 -15.66
CA ALA A 259 -11.82 -4.56 -16.01
C ALA A 259 -10.98 -4.99 -14.79
N ALA A 260 -11.54 -4.96 -13.58
CA ALA A 260 -10.85 -5.42 -12.38
C ALA A 260 -10.59 -6.94 -12.45
N PRO A 261 -9.49 -7.44 -11.86
CA PRO A 261 -9.28 -8.88 -11.69
C PRO A 261 -10.46 -9.56 -10.99
N GLU A 262 -10.81 -10.79 -11.38
CA GLU A 262 -11.97 -11.50 -10.80
C GLU A 262 -11.85 -11.66 -9.27
N GLU A 263 -10.65 -11.88 -8.76
CA GLU A 263 -10.36 -11.94 -7.32
C GLU A 263 -10.72 -10.63 -6.61
N ASP A 264 -10.33 -9.49 -7.18
CA ASP A 264 -10.65 -8.17 -6.62
C ASP A 264 -12.14 -7.86 -6.70
N GLN A 265 -12.81 -8.25 -7.80
CA GLN A 265 -14.26 -8.09 -7.93
C GLN A 265 -15.00 -8.91 -6.87
N GLY A 266 -14.60 -10.19 -6.71
CA GLY A 266 -15.15 -11.08 -5.70
C GLY A 266 -14.90 -10.56 -4.28
N PHE A 267 -13.72 -10.02 -4.00
CA PHE A 267 -13.40 -9.41 -2.72
C PHE A 267 -14.23 -8.16 -2.43
N ILE A 268 -14.32 -7.22 -3.38
CA ILE A 268 -15.10 -5.99 -3.25
C ILE A 268 -16.57 -6.33 -3.00
N THR A 269 -17.15 -7.24 -3.76
CA THR A 269 -18.60 -7.55 -3.66
C THR A 269 -18.95 -8.52 -2.54
N GLY A 270 -18.10 -9.53 -2.30
CA GLY A 270 -18.38 -10.62 -1.36
C GLY A 270 -17.94 -10.33 0.07
N HIS A 271 -16.95 -9.46 0.29
CA HIS A 271 -16.40 -9.19 1.61
C HIS A 271 -16.44 -7.71 1.97
N TRP A 272 -15.97 -6.84 1.07
CA TRP A 272 -15.76 -5.43 1.39
C TRP A 272 -17.04 -4.61 1.44
N LEU A 273 -17.89 -4.70 0.42
CA LEU A 273 -19.17 -4.02 0.39
C LEU A 273 -20.09 -4.47 1.55
N PRO A 274 -20.24 -5.77 1.85
CA PRO A 274 -20.96 -6.20 3.03
C PRO A 274 -20.41 -5.57 4.30
N TYR A 275 -19.10 -5.58 4.52
CA TYR A 275 -18.49 -5.00 5.72
C TYR A 275 -18.68 -3.48 5.81
N LEU A 276 -18.65 -2.77 4.67
CA LEU A 276 -18.92 -1.34 4.60
C LEU A 276 -20.40 -0.98 4.84
N LEU A 277 -21.31 -1.91 4.52
CA LEU A 277 -22.76 -1.73 4.61
C LEU A 277 -23.37 -2.30 5.89
N ASP A 278 -22.66 -3.20 6.56
CA ASP A 278 -23.06 -3.82 7.81
C ASP A 278 -22.90 -2.85 9.00
N GLU A 279 -23.54 -3.18 10.12
CA GLU A 279 -23.57 -2.34 11.32
C GLU A 279 -22.22 -2.24 12.04
N SER A 280 -21.22 -3.01 11.62
CA SER A 280 -19.89 -3.06 12.26
C SER A 280 -19.11 -1.74 12.16
N LEU A 281 -19.30 -0.94 11.10
CA LEU A 281 -18.79 0.44 11.08
C LEU A 281 -19.62 1.41 11.93
N ARG A 282 -20.86 1.06 12.30
CA ARG A 282 -21.75 1.89 13.14
C ARG A 282 -21.36 1.84 14.61
N GLU A 283 -20.75 0.76 15.07
CA GLU A 283 -20.24 0.65 16.45
C GLU A 283 -18.93 1.44 16.65
N LEU A 284 -18.26 1.81 15.56
CA LEU A 284 -16.94 2.45 15.57
C LEU A 284 -16.96 3.97 15.39
N VAL A 285 -18.12 4.57 15.07
CA VAL A 285 -18.32 6.03 14.89
C VAL A 285 -19.41 6.53 15.82
#